data_AF-A0A256FEP1-F1
#
_entry.id   AF-A0A256FEP1-F1
#
_cell.length_a   1.000
_cell.length_b   1.000
_cell.length_c   1.000
_cell.angle_alpha   90.00
_cell.angle_beta   90.00
_cell.angle_gamma   90.00
#
_symmetry.space_group_name_H-M   'P 1'
#
loop_
_entity.id
_entity.type
_entity.pdbx_description
1 polymer ?
#
loop_
_entity_poly.entity_id
_entity_poly.type
_entity_poly.pdbx_seq_one_letter_code
_entity_poly.pdbx_strand_id
1 'polypeptide(L)'
;MPNEETFCSGQVTVPNIYNVPIILARMMLKEYGWQPEQSRQEPDATSQGLLDMGINEVDGCAGTGCGFCRFAYKYAGNSLSVTTVGDSPDTPSVISYDVKCSN
;
A
#
# COMPACT_ATOMS: atom_id res chain seq x y z
N MET A 1 1.56 -11.70 16.51
CA MET A 1 1.96 -11.70 15.08
C MET A 1 3.43 -11.37 15.01
N PRO A 2 4.18 -11.90 14.03
CA PRO A 2 5.57 -11.51 13.81
C PRO A 2 5.65 -9.99 13.51
N ASN A 3 6.79 -9.37 13.83
CA ASN A 3 7.02 -7.94 13.63
C ASN A 3 7.33 -7.60 12.16
N GLU A 4 7.73 -8.59 11.38
CA GLU A 4 8.04 -8.49 9.94
C GLU A 4 7.89 -9.87 9.29
N GLU A 5 7.64 -9.89 7.99
CA GLU A 5 7.50 -11.09 7.18
C GLU A 5 8.45 -11.04 5.99
N THR A 6 9.05 -12.17 5.65
CA THR A 6 10.02 -12.26 4.56
C THR A 6 9.44 -13.06 3.41
N PHE A 7 9.60 -12.54 2.20
CA PHE A 7 9.04 -13.10 0.96
C PHE A 7 10.16 -13.39 -0.05
N CYS A 8 9.79 -14.05 -1.15
CA CYS A 8 10.69 -14.33 -2.28
C CYS A 8 12.01 -14.99 -1.84
N SER A 9 11.91 -16.08 -1.05
CA SER A 9 13.06 -16.85 -0.55
C SER A 9 14.08 -16.04 0.26
N GLY A 10 13.66 -14.98 0.94
CA GLY A 10 14.58 -14.15 1.72
C GLY A 10 14.98 -12.82 1.07
N GLN A 11 14.55 -12.56 -0.17
CA GLN A 11 15.01 -11.40 -0.92
C GLN A 11 14.39 -10.09 -0.45
N VAL A 12 13.16 -10.12 0.04
CA VAL A 12 12.43 -8.92 0.45
C VAL A 12 11.73 -9.15 1.79
N THR A 13 11.70 -8.10 2.61
CA THR A 13 11.07 -8.11 3.92
C THR A 13 10.01 -7.02 3.95
N VAL A 14 8.87 -7.33 4.53
CA VAL A 14 7.77 -6.39 4.76
C VAL A 14 7.57 -6.28 6.27
N PRO A 15 7.70 -5.08 6.87
CA PRO A 15 7.37 -4.91 8.28
C PRO A 15 5.87 -5.15 8.48
N ASN A 16 5.47 -5.54 9.68
CA ASN A 16 4.06 -5.71 9.99
C ASN A 16 3.36 -4.34 9.98
N ILE A 17 2.64 -4.08 8.91
CA ILE A 17 1.84 -2.88 8.68
C ILE A 17 0.34 -3.13 8.90
N TYR A 18 -0.06 -4.29 9.42
CA TYR A 18 -1.47 -4.57 9.68
C TYR A 18 -2.04 -3.62 10.73
N ASN A 19 -3.21 -3.05 10.45
CA ASN A 19 -3.88 -2.04 11.28
C ASN A 19 -3.07 -0.74 11.48
N VAL A 20 -2.08 -0.49 10.61
CA VAL A 20 -1.31 0.76 10.59
C VAL A 20 -1.95 1.73 9.59
N PRO A 21 -2.07 3.04 9.91
CA PRO A 21 -2.52 4.05 8.96
C PRO A 21 -1.60 4.12 7.74
N ILE A 22 -2.17 4.30 6.54
CA ILE A 22 -1.41 4.23 5.28
C ILE A 22 -0.21 5.19 5.22
N ILE A 23 -0.30 6.36 5.83
CA ILE A 23 0.82 7.32 5.89
C ILE A 23 2.00 6.74 6.68
N LEU A 24 1.73 6.11 7.82
CA LEU A 24 2.78 5.48 8.64
C LEU A 24 3.30 4.20 7.97
N ALA A 25 2.41 3.38 7.42
CA ALA A 25 2.79 2.19 6.66
C ALA A 25 3.71 2.56 5.48
N ARG A 26 3.40 3.64 4.74
CA ARG A 26 4.24 4.16 3.65
C ARG A 26 5.66 4.49 4.12
N MET A 27 5.81 5.11 5.29
CA MET A 27 7.13 5.43 5.85
C MET A 27 7.89 4.14 6.20
N MET A 28 7.24 3.21 6.89
CA MET A 28 7.84 1.92 7.24
C MET A 28 8.29 1.14 6.00
N LEU A 29 7.46 1.09 4.96
CA LEU A 29 7.78 0.42 3.70
C LEU A 29 9.01 1.04 3.01
N LYS A 30 9.12 2.37 3.00
CA LYS A 30 10.28 3.07 2.44
C LYS A 30 11.59 2.74 3.17
N GLU A 31 11.57 2.64 4.49
CA GLU A 31 12.74 2.23 5.29
C GLU A 31 13.21 0.81 4.94
N TYR A 32 12.29 -0.07 4.54
CA TYR A 32 12.57 -1.43 4.07
C TYR A 32 12.89 -1.51 2.56
N GLY A 33 13.04 -0.38 1.88
CA GLY A 33 13.42 -0.31 0.46
C GLY A 33 12.25 -0.35 -0.53
N TRP A 34 11.01 -0.50 -0.06
CA TRP A 34 9.82 -0.47 -0.92
C TRP A 34 9.55 0.94 -1.43
N GLN A 35 9.51 1.07 -2.75
CA GLN A 35 9.27 2.33 -3.42
C GLN A 35 7.81 2.42 -3.86
N PRO A 36 7.12 3.54 -3.60
CA PRO A 36 5.78 3.78 -4.13
C PRO A 36 5.78 3.68 -5.65
N GLU A 37 4.89 2.87 -6.21
CA GLU A 37 4.70 2.77 -7.64
C GLU A 37 3.55 3.67 -8.06
N GLN A 38 3.83 4.65 -8.93
CA GLN A 38 2.81 5.58 -9.41
C GLN A 38 1.68 4.81 -10.09
N SER A 39 0.46 5.06 -9.64
CA SER A 39 -0.74 4.51 -10.27
C SER A 39 -0.83 4.90 -11.73
N ARG A 40 -1.26 3.95 -12.55
CA ARG A 40 -1.57 4.17 -13.97
C ARG A 40 -3.06 4.34 -14.21
N GLN A 41 -3.88 4.22 -13.17
CA GLN A 41 -5.32 4.36 -13.26
C GLN A 41 -5.71 5.84 -13.12
N GLU A 42 -6.77 6.21 -13.81
CA GLU A 42 -7.36 7.55 -13.66
C GLU A 42 -7.86 7.73 -12.23
N PRO A 43 -7.61 8.89 -11.59
CA PRO A 43 -8.12 9.19 -10.26
C PRO A 43 -9.64 9.03 -10.21
N ASP A 44 -10.13 8.32 -9.19
CA ASP A 44 -11.52 8.36 -8.79
C ASP A 44 -11.72 9.42 -7.68
N ALA A 45 -12.96 9.87 -7.46
CA ALA A 45 -13.24 10.92 -6.47
C ALA A 45 -12.76 10.54 -5.05
N THR A 46 -12.68 9.25 -4.73
CA THR A 46 -12.21 8.73 -3.44
C THR A 46 -10.68 8.76 -3.35
N SER A 47 -9.98 8.44 -4.44
CA SER A 47 -8.52 8.49 -4.50
C SER A 47 -7.97 9.91 -4.68
N GLN A 48 -8.77 10.86 -5.16
CA GLN A 48 -8.36 12.26 -5.33
C GLN A 48 -7.81 12.88 -4.03
N GLY A 49 -8.46 12.64 -2.88
CA GLY A 49 -7.98 13.15 -1.60
C GLY A 49 -6.59 12.59 -1.20
N LEU A 50 -6.32 11.33 -1.53
CA LEU A 50 -5.01 10.70 -1.29
C LEU A 50 -3.95 11.28 -2.24
N LEU A 51 -4.30 11.53 -3.49
CA LEU A 51 -3.42 12.15 -4.47
C LEU A 51 -3.08 13.60 -4.10
N ASP A 52 -4.05 14.38 -3.63
CA ASP A 52 -3.84 15.75 -3.17
C ASP A 52 -2.89 15.80 -1.94
N MET A 53 -2.85 14.73 -1.14
CA MET A 53 -1.87 14.53 -0.07
C MET A 53 -0.50 13.99 -0.55
N GLY A 54 -0.32 13.77 -1.85
CA GLY A 54 0.92 13.26 -2.44
C GLY A 54 1.12 11.74 -2.32
N ILE A 55 0.03 10.98 -2.12
CA ILE A 55 0.02 9.50 -2.10
C ILE A 55 -0.31 9.03 -3.52
N ASN A 56 0.70 9.07 -4.39
CA ASN A 56 0.56 8.77 -5.83
C ASN A 56 0.54 7.28 -6.14
N GLU A 57 0.79 6.44 -5.14
CA GLU A 57 0.78 4.98 -5.25
C GLU A 57 -0.59 4.33 -5.11
N VAL A 58 -1.65 5.11 -4.95
CA VAL A 58 -3.03 4.62 -4.91
C VAL A 58 -3.44 4.09 -6.28
N ASP A 59 -3.44 2.77 -6.44
CA ASP A 59 -3.80 2.08 -7.68
C ASP A 59 -5.30 2.25 -7.99
N GLY A 60 -6.14 2.38 -6.97
CA GLY A 60 -7.55 2.73 -7.10
C GLY A 60 -8.33 2.39 -5.85
N CYS A 61 -9.44 3.09 -5.64
CA CYS A 61 -10.36 2.79 -4.54
C CYS A 61 -11.62 2.10 -5.09
N ALA A 62 -11.90 0.90 -4.61
CA ALA A 62 -13.07 0.15 -5.04
C ALA A 62 -14.33 0.81 -4.49
N GLY A 63 -15.18 1.33 -5.39
CA GLY A 63 -16.48 1.94 -5.11
C GLY A 63 -17.56 0.96 -4.67
N THR A 64 -17.24 -0.03 -3.84
CA THR A 64 -18.21 -1.00 -3.28
C THR A 64 -18.94 -0.46 -2.04
N GLY A 65 -18.72 0.81 -1.67
CA GLY A 65 -19.38 1.46 -0.52
C GLY A 65 -18.69 1.25 0.83
N CYS A 66 -17.51 0.63 0.85
CA CYS A 66 -16.74 0.35 2.08
C CYS A 66 -15.40 1.11 2.16
N GLY A 67 -15.06 1.96 1.18
CA GLY A 67 -13.82 2.76 1.21
C GLY A 67 -12.53 1.91 1.13
N PHE A 68 -12.52 0.84 0.32
CA PHE A 68 -11.29 0.06 0.14
C PHE A 68 -10.38 0.71 -0.89
N CYS A 69 -9.12 0.96 -0.54
CA CYS A 69 -8.12 1.49 -1.46
C CYS A 69 -6.95 0.52 -1.58
N ARG A 70 -6.46 0.34 -2.82
CA ARG A 70 -5.27 -0.44 -3.11
C ARG A 70 -4.09 0.49 -3.37
N PHE A 71 -2.92 0.13 -2.86
CA PHE A 71 -1.67 0.83 -3.06
C PHE A 71 -0.61 -0.12 -3.59
N ALA A 72 0.20 0.35 -4.54
CA ALA A 72 1.23 -0.44 -5.20
C ALA A 72 2.64 0.03 -4.84
N TYR A 73 3.52 -0.91 -4.52
CA TYR A 73 4.92 -0.67 -4.23
C TYR A 73 5.80 -1.65 -5.00
N LYS A 74 7.06 -1.29 -5.21
CA LYS A 74 8.06 -2.14 -5.86
C LYS A 74 9.37 -2.18 -5.09
N TYR A 75 10.03 -3.32 -5.10
CA TYR A 75 11.39 -3.48 -4.55
C TYR A 75 12.11 -4.66 -5.22
N ALA A 76 13.32 -4.41 -5.72
CA ALA A 76 14.18 -5.43 -6.34
C ALA A 76 13.49 -6.31 -7.41
N GLY A 77 12.58 -5.72 -8.20
CA GLY A 77 11.79 -6.43 -9.22
C GLY A 77 10.47 -7.04 -8.71
N ASN A 78 10.31 -7.17 -7.39
CA ASN A 78 9.10 -7.66 -6.75
C ASN A 78 8.07 -6.53 -6.55
N SER A 79 6.80 -6.89 -6.48
CA SER A 79 5.69 -5.96 -6.25
C SER A 79 5.03 -6.25 -4.91
N LEU A 80 4.65 -5.21 -4.18
CA LEU A 80 3.86 -5.28 -2.95
C LEU A 80 2.54 -4.56 -3.19
N SER A 81 1.44 -5.22 -2.87
CA SER A 81 0.10 -4.66 -2.89
C SER A 81 -0.41 -4.50 -1.48
N VAL A 82 -0.85 -3.30 -1.12
CA VAL A 82 -1.40 -2.99 0.20
C VAL A 82 -2.87 -2.60 0.02
N THR A 83 -3.74 -3.15 0.86
CA THR A 83 -5.17 -2.81 0.85
C THR A 83 -5.53 -2.17 2.19
N THR A 84 -6.21 -1.03 2.11
CA THR A 84 -6.73 -0.33 3.29
C THR A 84 -8.24 -0.33 3.29
N VAL A 85 -8.83 -0.02 4.44
CA VAL A 85 -10.26 0.29 4.59
C VAL A 85 -10.42 1.63 5.31
N GLY A 86 -11.45 2.39 4.92
CA GLY A 86 -11.80 3.68 5.50
C GLY A 86 -11.85 4.79 4.47
N ASP A 87 -12.59 5.85 4.78
CA ASP A 87 -12.73 7.02 3.91
C ASP A 87 -11.79 8.15 4.32
N SER A 88 -11.36 8.94 3.34
CA SER A 88 -10.71 10.23 3.60
C SER A 88 -11.68 11.18 4.30
N PRO A 89 -11.25 12.06 5.23
CA PRO A 89 -9.87 12.47 5.50
C PRO A 89 -9.13 11.65 6.56
N ASP A 90 -9.78 10.71 7.22
CA ASP A 90 -9.13 9.83 8.19
C ASP A 90 -8.23 8.85 7.42
N THR A 91 -6.92 8.94 7.61
CA THR A 91 -5.96 8.12 6.86
C THR A 91 -6.32 6.64 6.97
N PRO A 92 -6.66 5.95 5.85
CA PRO A 92 -7.23 4.62 5.93
C PRO A 92 -6.19 3.62 6.46
N SER A 93 -6.66 2.65 7.24
CA SER A 93 -5.81 1.67 7.91
C SER A 93 -5.64 0.43 7.03
N VAL A 94 -4.42 -0.11 7.03
CA VAL A 94 -4.10 -1.33 6.27
C VAL A 94 -4.80 -2.54 6.88
N ILE A 95 -5.51 -3.29 6.04
CA ILE A 95 -6.19 -4.54 6.42
C ILE A 95 -5.56 -5.77 5.78
N SER A 96 -4.76 -5.60 4.75
CA SER A 96 -4.01 -6.70 4.14
C SER A 96 -2.87 -6.16 3.28
N TYR A 97 -1.87 -7.01 3.10
CA TYR A 97 -0.80 -6.79 2.14
C TYR A 97 -0.37 -8.12 1.54
N ASP A 98 0.13 -8.09 0.31
CA ASP A 98 0.57 -9.26 -0.44
C ASP A 98 1.79 -8.92 -1.31
N VAL A 99 2.75 -9.84 -1.38
CA VAL A 99 3.96 -9.68 -2.21
C VAL A 99 3.90 -10.63 -3.39
N LYS A 100 4.03 -10.07 -4.58
CA LYS A 100 4.24 -10.79 -5.83
C LYS A 100 5.72 -10.81 -6.18
N CYS A 101 6.32 -11.99 -6.12
CA CYS A 101 7.71 -12.17 -6.51
C CYS A 101 7.88 -12.12 -8.03
N SER A 102 8.91 -11.41 -8.50
CA SER A 102 9.38 -11.55 -9.88
C SER A 102 10.09 -12.89 -10.00
N ASN A 103 9.53 -13.80 -10.78
CA ASN A 103 10.03 -15.15 -11.02
C ASN A 103 11.36 -15.14 -11.79
#